data_AF-A0A3D2W1D4-F1
#
_entry.id   AF-A0A3D2W1D4-F1
#
_cell.length_a   1.000
_cell.length_b   1.000
_cell.length_c   1.000
_cell.angle_alpha   90.00
_cell.angle_beta   90.00
_cell.angle_gamma   90.00
#
_symmetry.space_group_name_H-M   'P 1'
#
loop_
_entity.id
_entity.type
_entity.pdbx_description
1 polymer ?
#
loop_
_entity_poly.entity_id
_entity_poly.type
_entity_poly.pdbx_seq_one_letter_code
_entity_poly.pdbx_strand_id
1 'polypeptide(L)'
;AAFMLDLHTGANGYTEVSPPLLVKDEAAFGTGNLPKFEGDLFQTIAAEPGVLPSFLRARDVATVELGRARAIKELAGEDELERRAQEVVDEATLTLLRARRFLIPTAEVALTNLVREQILDEPALPIRMTADTPCFRSEAGAAGKDTRGMIRQHQFRKVELVSIVAPEHSHQEHERMTACAEDILKRLELPYRVMLLCAGDMGFAARRTYDLEVWLPSQGTYREISSCSNCGDFQARRMNARYRDKDGKVQFVHTLNGSGLAIGRTLVAILENYQNADGSITVPKALVPYMGGMEEIAR
;
A
#
# COMPACT_ATOMS: atom_id res chain seq x y z
N ALA A 1 -13.42 -10.01 4.92
CA ALA A 1 -13.33 -8.54 4.93
C ALA A 1 -14.37 -7.93 5.86
N ALA A 2 -15.67 -8.18 5.65
CA ALA A 2 -16.75 -7.62 6.48
C ALA A 2 -16.47 -7.73 7.99
N PHE A 3 -16.19 -8.95 8.49
CA PHE A 3 -15.79 -9.17 9.89
C PHE A 3 -14.65 -8.26 10.39
N MET A 4 -13.61 -8.08 9.58
CA MET A 4 -12.46 -7.23 9.92
C MET A 4 -12.85 -5.75 9.94
N LEU A 5 -13.56 -5.29 8.91
CA LEU A 5 -14.03 -3.90 8.83
C LEU A 5 -14.96 -3.57 10.00
N ASP A 6 -15.98 -4.39 10.25
CA ASP A 6 -16.95 -4.18 11.33
C ASP A 6 -16.28 -4.13 12.70
N LEU A 7 -15.26 -4.96 12.93
CA LEU A 7 -14.49 -4.90 14.18
C LEU A 7 -13.71 -3.58 14.28
N HIS A 8 -13.07 -3.14 13.20
CA HIS A 8 -12.26 -1.94 13.22
C HIS A 8 -13.08 -0.66 13.33
N THR A 9 -14.23 -0.60 12.65
CA THR A 9 -15.14 0.55 12.66
C THR A 9 -16.01 0.57 13.92
N GLY A 10 -16.48 -0.59 14.38
CA GLY A 10 -17.35 -0.70 15.55
C GLY A 10 -16.62 -0.62 16.89
N ALA A 11 -15.49 -1.34 17.04
CA ALA A 11 -14.83 -1.49 18.35
C ALA A 11 -13.49 -0.73 18.44
N ASN A 12 -12.76 -0.56 17.33
CA ASN A 12 -11.40 -0.01 17.36
C ASN A 12 -11.28 1.46 16.93
N GLY A 13 -12.41 2.13 16.67
CA GLY A 13 -12.48 3.56 16.41
C GLY A 13 -11.82 4.00 15.10
N TYR A 14 -11.85 3.15 14.07
CA TYR A 14 -11.42 3.53 12.72
C TYR A 14 -12.61 4.02 11.89
N THR A 15 -12.39 5.04 11.08
CA THR A 15 -13.35 5.47 10.05
C THR A 15 -13.11 4.67 8.77
N GLU A 16 -14.15 4.04 8.23
CA GLU A 16 -14.06 3.38 6.93
C GLU A 16 -13.92 4.39 5.80
N VAL A 17 -13.00 4.11 4.88
CA VAL A 17 -12.72 4.94 3.72
C VAL A 17 -12.70 4.06 2.47
N SER A 18 -13.27 4.55 1.37
CA SER A 18 -13.14 3.94 0.04
C SER A 18 -12.13 4.74 -0.80
N PRO A 19 -10.83 4.39 -0.77
CA PRO A 19 -9.81 5.15 -1.49
C PRO A 19 -9.73 4.76 -2.98
N PRO A 20 -9.18 5.64 -3.83
CA PRO A 20 -8.85 5.28 -5.21
C PRO A 20 -7.76 4.19 -5.26
N LEU A 21 -7.88 3.27 -6.23
CA LEU A 21 -6.90 2.21 -6.45
C LEU A 21 -5.74 2.63 -7.38
N LEU A 22 -5.89 3.76 -8.06
CA LEU A 22 -4.87 4.38 -8.89
C LEU A 22 -4.44 5.70 -8.25
N VAL A 23 -3.13 5.86 -8.06
CA VAL A 23 -2.55 7.06 -7.46
C VAL A 23 -1.55 7.72 -8.39
N LYS A 24 -1.33 9.03 -8.20
CA LYS A 24 -0.28 9.78 -8.89
C LYS A 24 1.07 9.60 -8.21
N ASP A 25 2.13 10.03 -8.89
CA ASP A 25 3.52 10.03 -8.42
C ASP A 25 3.67 10.66 -7.04
N GLU A 26 2.98 11.77 -6.76
CA GLU A 26 3.12 12.50 -5.51
C GLU A 26 2.71 11.62 -4.32
N ALA A 27 1.63 10.86 -4.47
CA ALA A 27 1.14 9.97 -3.42
C ALA A 27 2.12 8.81 -3.17
N ALA A 28 2.60 8.16 -4.23
CA ALA A 28 3.59 7.09 -4.13
C ALA A 28 4.94 7.59 -3.58
N PHE A 29 5.32 8.85 -3.86
CA PHE A 29 6.47 9.50 -3.26
C PHE A 29 6.27 9.78 -1.76
N GLY A 30 5.05 10.20 -1.38
CA GLY A 30 4.68 10.53 0.00
C GLY A 30 4.93 9.40 1.00
N THR A 31 4.52 8.19 0.63
CA THR A 31 4.67 7.00 1.47
C THR A 31 6.01 6.28 1.30
N GLY A 32 6.85 6.75 0.36
CA GLY A 32 8.22 6.25 0.18
C GLY A 32 8.36 5.11 -0.83
N ASN A 33 7.32 4.79 -1.60
CA ASN A 33 7.41 3.86 -2.72
C ASN A 33 8.31 4.43 -3.83
N LEU A 34 8.17 5.72 -4.13
CA LEU A 34 9.05 6.42 -5.07
C LEU A 34 10.18 7.20 -4.35
N PRO A 35 11.37 7.30 -4.96
CA PRO A 35 11.74 6.73 -6.27
C PRO A 35 12.29 5.30 -6.21
N LYS A 36 12.59 4.77 -5.01
CA LYS A 36 13.43 3.58 -4.84
C LYS A 36 12.76 2.26 -5.27
N PHE A 37 11.45 2.16 -5.09
CA PHE A 37 10.68 0.91 -5.27
C PHE A 37 9.68 1.02 -6.43
N GLU A 38 10.00 1.82 -7.45
CA GLU A 38 9.16 1.97 -8.64
C GLU A 38 8.89 0.61 -9.33
N GLY A 39 9.90 -0.26 -9.39
CA GLY A 39 9.79 -1.60 -9.97
C GLY A 39 8.84 -2.55 -9.24
N ASP A 40 8.45 -2.23 -8.00
CA ASP A 40 7.50 -3.03 -7.22
C ASP A 40 6.02 -2.69 -7.56
N LEU A 41 5.80 -1.59 -8.28
CA LEU A 41 4.49 -1.06 -8.62
C LEU A 41 4.05 -1.46 -10.03
N PHE A 42 2.75 -1.65 -10.22
CA PHE A 42 2.17 -1.67 -11.56
C PHE A 42 1.85 -0.25 -12.02
N GLN A 43 2.45 0.15 -13.13
CA GLN A 43 2.28 1.47 -13.73
C GLN A 43 1.24 1.42 -14.86
N THR A 44 0.45 2.50 -14.99
CA THR A 44 -0.40 2.76 -16.15
C THR A 44 -0.33 4.24 -16.52
N ILE A 45 -0.96 4.60 -17.64
CA ILE A 45 -1.05 5.97 -18.14
C ILE A 45 -2.53 6.32 -18.24
N ALA A 46 -2.92 7.44 -17.63
CA ALA A 46 -4.27 7.96 -17.71
C ALA A 46 -4.61 8.35 -19.16
N ALA A 47 -5.79 7.95 -19.62
CA ALA A 47 -6.29 8.29 -20.95
C ALA A 47 -6.86 9.73 -20.98
N GLU A 48 -6.00 10.72 -20.71
CA GLU A 48 -6.38 12.14 -20.77
C GLU A 48 -6.26 12.68 -22.21
N PRO A 49 -7.15 13.63 -22.63
CA PRO A 49 -7.03 14.29 -23.93
C PRO A 49 -5.63 14.89 -24.11
N GLY A 50 -4.95 14.53 -25.20
CA GLY A 50 -3.58 14.96 -25.48
C GLY A 50 -2.50 13.93 -25.13
N VAL A 51 -2.77 12.95 -24.27
CA VAL A 51 -1.77 11.91 -23.91
C VAL A 51 -1.43 11.02 -25.09
N LEU A 52 -2.43 10.48 -25.80
CA LEU A 52 -2.18 9.65 -26.98
C LEU A 52 -1.50 10.45 -28.12
N PRO A 53 -1.95 11.67 -28.47
CA PRO A 53 -1.22 12.53 -29.39
C PRO A 53 0.21 12.86 -28.95
N SER A 54 0.48 13.08 -27.66
CA SER A 54 1.82 13.36 -27.14
C SER A 54 2.70 12.11 -27.14
N PHE A 55 2.14 10.93 -26.85
CA PHE A 55 2.83 9.65 -26.98
C PHE A 55 3.20 9.35 -28.43
N LEU A 56 2.25 9.54 -29.36
CA LEU A 56 2.50 9.40 -30.79
C LEU A 56 3.53 10.43 -31.26
N ARG A 57 3.44 11.69 -30.83
CA ARG A 57 4.47 12.71 -31.14
C ARG A 57 5.85 12.36 -30.59
N ALA A 58 5.97 11.91 -29.34
CA ALA A 58 7.24 11.46 -28.77
C ALA A 58 7.82 10.27 -29.56
N ARG A 59 6.98 9.30 -29.91
CA ARG A 59 7.38 8.14 -30.70
C ARG A 59 7.79 8.56 -32.11
N ASP A 60 7.03 9.44 -32.74
CA ASP A 60 7.29 9.92 -34.09
C ASP A 60 8.55 10.78 -34.10
N VAL A 61 8.81 11.61 -33.08
CA VAL A 61 10.10 12.32 -32.89
C VAL A 61 11.23 11.34 -32.66
N ALA A 62 11.10 10.36 -31.75
CA ALA A 62 12.15 9.34 -31.55
C ALA A 62 12.44 8.55 -32.84
N THR A 63 11.43 8.25 -33.64
CA THR A 63 11.55 7.53 -34.92
C THR A 63 12.16 8.43 -36.01
N VAL A 64 11.76 9.71 -36.04
CA VAL A 64 12.25 10.72 -36.98
C VAL A 64 13.68 11.12 -36.64
N GLU A 65 14.08 11.23 -35.38
CA GLU A 65 15.45 11.49 -34.94
C GLU A 65 16.36 10.28 -35.20
N LEU A 66 15.92 9.05 -34.89
CA LEU A 66 16.65 7.82 -35.26
C LEU A 66 16.78 7.66 -36.79
N GLY A 67 15.79 8.11 -37.56
CA GLY A 67 15.78 8.08 -39.02
C GLY A 67 16.55 9.23 -39.69
N ARG A 68 16.51 10.44 -39.12
CA ARG A 68 17.13 11.68 -39.65
C ARG A 68 18.55 11.91 -39.17
N ALA A 69 19.00 11.28 -38.10
CA ALA A 69 20.43 11.20 -37.76
C ALA A 69 21.27 10.59 -38.91
N ARG A 70 20.63 9.90 -39.87
CA ARG A 70 21.26 9.41 -41.10
C ARG A 70 21.19 10.36 -42.31
N ALA A 71 20.32 11.37 -42.31
CA ALA A 71 20.00 12.17 -43.50
C ALA A 71 20.14 13.70 -43.31
N ILE A 72 20.03 14.23 -42.10
CA ILE A 72 20.23 15.65 -41.79
C ILE A 72 21.60 15.83 -41.14
N LYS A 73 22.65 15.55 -41.92
CA LYS A 73 24.02 15.93 -41.57
C LYS A 73 24.51 17.13 -42.38
N GLU A 74 23.64 17.70 -43.24
CA GLU A 74 24.09 18.61 -44.32
C GLU A 74 23.38 19.97 -44.43
N LEU A 75 22.25 20.26 -43.77
CA LEU A 75 21.43 21.42 -44.17
C LEU A 75 20.79 22.31 -43.07
N ALA A 76 21.03 22.08 -41.79
CA ALA A 76 20.63 23.02 -40.72
C ALA A 76 21.71 23.02 -39.63
N GLY A 77 21.99 24.18 -39.02
CA GLY A 77 22.91 24.26 -37.88
C GLY A 77 22.43 23.34 -36.76
N GLU A 78 23.29 22.43 -36.33
CA GLU A 78 22.98 21.29 -35.44
C GLU A 78 22.27 21.75 -34.15
N ASP A 79 22.66 22.90 -33.59
CA ASP A 79 22.17 23.40 -32.30
C ASP A 79 20.66 23.74 -32.26
N GLU A 80 20.11 24.33 -33.32
CA GLU A 80 18.69 24.77 -33.29
C GLU A 80 17.73 23.61 -33.53
N LEU A 81 18.12 22.63 -34.35
CA LEU A 81 17.34 21.41 -34.57
C LEU A 81 17.33 20.57 -33.29
N GLU A 82 18.49 20.37 -32.66
CA GLU A 82 18.62 19.62 -31.40
C GLU A 82 17.82 20.27 -30.27
N ARG A 83 17.90 21.59 -30.11
CA ARG A 83 17.11 22.31 -29.10
C ARG A 83 15.60 22.10 -29.29
N ARG A 84 15.10 22.23 -30.53
CA ARG A 84 13.66 22.06 -30.81
C ARG A 84 13.23 20.60 -30.65
N ALA A 85 14.07 19.64 -31.00
CA ALA A 85 13.82 18.22 -30.74
C ALA A 85 13.74 17.95 -29.24
N GLN A 86 14.67 18.49 -28.46
CA GLN A 86 14.69 18.35 -26.99
C GLN A 86 13.46 18.98 -26.33
N GLU A 87 13.04 20.18 -26.76
CA GLU A 87 11.83 20.83 -26.25
C GLU A 87 10.58 19.95 -26.44
N VAL A 88 10.43 19.32 -27.62
CA VAL A 88 9.30 18.42 -27.90
C VAL A 88 9.37 17.13 -27.07
N VAL A 89 10.57 16.57 -26.88
CA VAL A 89 10.78 15.40 -26.01
C VAL A 89 10.46 15.75 -24.56
N ASP A 90 10.87 16.91 -24.06
CA ASP A 90 10.61 17.37 -22.70
C ASP A 90 9.11 17.59 -22.47
N GLU A 91 8.42 18.26 -23.41
CA GLU A 91 6.97 18.48 -23.33
C GLU A 91 6.20 17.16 -23.32
N ALA A 92 6.58 16.22 -24.19
CA ALA A 92 5.93 14.92 -24.24
C ALA A 92 6.24 14.07 -22.99
N THR A 93 7.47 14.13 -22.48
CA THR A 93 7.87 13.47 -21.23
C THR A 93 7.09 14.03 -20.04
N LEU A 94 6.96 15.36 -19.92
CA LEU A 94 6.14 15.99 -18.89
C LEU A 94 4.67 15.59 -19.00
N THR A 95 4.14 15.49 -20.22
CA THR A 95 2.76 15.01 -20.44
C THR A 95 2.58 13.58 -19.96
N LEU A 96 3.52 12.68 -20.29
CA LEU A 96 3.47 11.29 -19.87
C LEU A 96 3.65 11.13 -18.36
N LEU A 97 4.55 11.90 -17.74
CA LEU A 97 4.72 11.93 -16.29
C LEU A 97 3.46 12.42 -15.58
N ARG A 98 2.82 13.47 -16.09
CA ARG A 98 1.53 13.96 -15.54
C ARG A 98 0.40 12.96 -15.70
N ALA A 99 0.42 12.17 -16.77
CA ALA A 99 -0.57 11.13 -17.02
C ALA A 99 -0.24 9.81 -16.29
N ARG A 100 0.98 9.65 -15.75
CA ARG A 100 1.41 8.45 -15.06
C ARG A 100 0.55 8.18 -13.83
N ARG A 101 0.17 6.92 -13.64
CA ARG A 101 -0.55 6.44 -12.47
C ARG A 101 0.04 5.10 -12.04
N PHE A 102 -0.09 4.79 -10.77
CA PHE A 102 0.30 3.51 -10.20
C PHE A 102 -0.90 2.86 -9.54
N LEU A 103 -1.07 1.55 -9.74
CA LEU A 103 -1.96 0.76 -8.88
C LEU A 103 -1.36 0.71 -7.48
N ILE A 104 -2.21 0.83 -6.46
CA ILE A 104 -1.75 0.85 -5.07
C ILE A 104 -1.20 -0.53 -4.63
N PRO A 105 0.00 -0.60 -4.02
CA PRO A 105 0.53 -1.83 -3.44
C PRO A 105 -0.05 -2.13 -2.04
N THR A 106 -0.76 -1.14 -1.48
CA THR A 106 -1.48 -1.15 -0.20
C THR A 106 -2.34 0.11 -0.10
N ALA A 107 -3.48 0.05 0.60
CA ALA A 107 -4.31 1.23 0.89
C ALA A 107 -3.57 2.32 1.69
N GLU A 108 -2.49 1.98 2.40
CA GLU A 108 -1.60 2.94 3.07
C GLU A 108 -1.24 4.11 2.14
N VAL A 109 -0.92 3.83 0.88
CA VAL A 109 -0.52 4.87 -0.09
C VAL A 109 -1.61 5.92 -0.26
N ALA A 110 -2.86 5.50 -0.42
CA ALA A 110 -3.96 6.42 -0.61
C ALA A 110 -4.40 7.06 0.72
N LEU A 111 -4.59 6.27 1.77
CA LEU A 111 -5.10 6.73 3.06
C LEU A 111 -4.17 7.73 3.74
N THR A 112 -2.87 7.42 3.82
CA THR A 112 -1.89 8.30 4.48
C THR A 112 -1.75 9.64 3.75
N ASN A 113 -1.93 9.65 2.43
CA ASN A 113 -1.90 10.87 1.63
C ASN A 113 -3.16 11.74 1.75
N LEU A 114 -4.24 11.29 2.43
CA LEU A 114 -5.42 12.12 2.65
C LEU A 114 -5.13 13.38 3.48
N VAL A 115 -4.03 13.40 4.24
CA VAL A 115 -3.57 14.56 5.03
C VAL A 115 -2.40 15.32 4.38
N ARG A 116 -2.05 14.99 3.13
CA ARG A 116 -0.99 15.67 2.38
C ARG A 116 -1.24 17.17 2.34
N GLU A 117 -0.18 17.96 2.55
CA GLU A 117 -0.15 19.42 2.45
C GLU A 117 -1.11 20.15 3.40
N GLN A 118 -1.70 19.45 4.36
CA GLN A 118 -2.60 20.04 5.36
C GLN A 118 -1.85 20.45 6.62
N ILE A 119 -2.40 21.46 7.30
CA ILE A 119 -2.11 21.78 8.69
C ILE A 119 -3.38 21.44 9.47
N LEU A 120 -3.38 20.30 10.14
CA LEU A 120 -4.48 19.80 10.95
C LEU A 120 -4.54 20.58 12.28
N ASP A 121 -5.72 20.67 12.88
CA ASP A 121 -5.85 21.11 14.27
C ASP A 121 -5.62 19.91 15.21
N GLU A 122 -4.90 20.10 16.33
CA GLU A 122 -4.63 19.04 17.31
C GLU A 122 -5.88 18.24 17.75
N PRO A 123 -7.06 18.86 17.98
CA PRO A 123 -8.27 18.11 18.35
C PRO A 123 -8.77 17.12 17.30
N ALA A 124 -8.33 17.22 16.05
CA ALA A 124 -8.67 16.24 15.02
C ALA A 124 -7.84 14.94 15.15
N LEU A 125 -6.77 14.94 15.95
CA LEU A 125 -5.90 13.79 16.16
C LEU A 125 -6.36 12.97 17.39
N PRO A 126 -6.25 11.63 17.36
CA PRO A 126 -5.76 10.82 16.25
C PRO A 126 -6.81 10.65 15.14
N ILE A 127 -6.40 10.79 13.89
CA ILE A 127 -7.22 10.37 12.73
C ILE A 127 -6.91 8.89 12.48
N ARG A 128 -7.95 8.05 12.47
CA ARG A 128 -7.84 6.60 12.26
C ARG A 128 -8.70 6.20 11.08
N MET A 129 -8.10 5.61 10.07
CA MET A 129 -8.77 5.22 8.82
C MET A 129 -8.56 3.74 8.53
N THR A 130 -9.59 3.06 8.04
CA THR A 130 -9.52 1.68 7.58
C THR A 130 -10.10 1.55 6.18
N ALA A 131 -9.57 0.63 5.38
CA ALA A 131 -10.09 0.34 4.05
C ALA A 131 -9.82 -1.12 3.66
N ASP A 132 -10.81 -1.76 3.03
CA ASP A 132 -10.62 -3.00 2.29
C ASP A 132 -10.37 -2.69 0.81
N THR A 133 -9.19 -3.04 0.33
CA THR A 133 -8.82 -2.79 -1.08
C THR A 133 -8.11 -4.00 -1.69
N PRO A 134 -8.24 -4.23 -3.01
CA PRO A 134 -7.23 -4.97 -3.73
C PRO A 134 -5.90 -4.20 -3.71
N CYS A 135 -4.82 -4.93 -3.49
CA CYS A 135 -3.44 -4.48 -3.44
C CYS A 135 -2.68 -5.14 -4.60
N PHE A 136 -1.84 -4.37 -5.30
CA PHE A 136 -1.17 -4.80 -6.52
C PHE A 136 0.35 -4.69 -6.37
N ARG A 137 1.07 -5.81 -6.50
CA ARG A 137 2.54 -5.85 -6.38
C ARG A 137 3.14 -6.65 -7.52
N SER A 138 4.20 -6.11 -8.14
CA SER A 138 4.91 -6.83 -9.21
C SER A 138 5.64 -8.07 -8.70
N GLU A 139 5.92 -8.13 -7.39
CA GLU A 139 6.69 -9.20 -6.74
C GLU A 139 8.07 -9.41 -7.38
N ALA A 140 8.68 -8.32 -7.86
CA ALA A 140 10.01 -8.32 -8.44
C ALA A 140 11.05 -8.89 -7.46
N GLY A 141 11.91 -9.79 -7.94
CA GLY A 141 12.94 -10.43 -7.12
C GLY A 141 12.45 -11.63 -6.27
N ALA A 142 11.17 -12.03 -6.36
CA ALA A 142 10.63 -13.18 -5.63
C ALA A 142 10.58 -14.49 -6.46
N ALA A 143 11.35 -14.59 -7.55
CA ALA A 143 11.35 -15.76 -8.43
C ALA A 143 11.59 -17.07 -7.65
N GLY A 144 10.70 -18.05 -7.85
CA GLY A 144 10.78 -19.36 -7.19
C GLY A 144 10.30 -19.40 -5.73
N LYS A 145 9.93 -18.27 -5.12
CA LYS A 145 9.40 -18.22 -3.75
C LYS A 145 7.87 -18.26 -3.74
N ASP A 146 7.29 -19.12 -2.90
CA ASP A 146 5.83 -19.22 -2.68
C ASP A 146 5.01 -19.35 -3.99
N THR A 147 5.52 -20.12 -4.96
CA THR A 147 4.93 -20.24 -6.32
C THR A 147 3.59 -20.98 -6.36
N ARG A 148 3.22 -21.68 -5.29
CA ARG A 148 1.95 -22.41 -5.15
C ARG A 148 1.08 -21.78 -4.07
N GLY A 149 -0.23 -21.69 -4.33
CA GLY A 149 -1.22 -21.21 -3.37
C GLY A 149 -1.39 -19.70 -3.42
N MET A 150 -1.85 -19.11 -2.31
CA MET A 150 -2.28 -17.70 -2.23
C MET A 150 -1.41 -16.83 -1.30
N ILE A 151 -0.23 -17.30 -0.91
CA ILE A 151 0.66 -16.57 0.02
C ILE A 151 1.31 -15.34 -0.64
N ARG A 152 1.71 -15.48 -1.91
CA ARG A 152 2.30 -14.42 -2.73
C ARG A 152 1.56 -14.35 -4.05
N GLN A 153 0.98 -13.20 -4.36
CA GLN A 153 0.14 -12.97 -5.53
C GLN A 153 0.38 -11.56 -6.06
N HIS A 154 0.21 -11.35 -7.36
CA HIS A 154 0.24 -10.00 -7.93
C HIS A 154 -0.92 -9.13 -7.46
N GLN A 155 -2.07 -9.76 -7.18
CA GLN A 155 -3.24 -9.12 -6.61
C GLN A 155 -3.71 -9.89 -5.38
N PHE A 156 -3.90 -9.20 -4.27
CA PHE A 156 -4.51 -9.76 -3.05
C PHE A 156 -5.35 -8.68 -2.37
N ARG A 157 -6.34 -9.06 -1.55
CA ARG A 157 -7.10 -8.09 -0.76
C ARG A 157 -6.51 -7.93 0.63
N LYS A 158 -6.60 -6.73 1.18
CA LYS A 158 -6.16 -6.41 2.53
C LYS A 158 -7.09 -5.38 3.17
N VAL A 159 -7.42 -5.60 4.44
CA VAL A 159 -7.97 -4.55 5.30
C VAL A 159 -6.79 -3.82 5.92
N GLU A 160 -6.65 -2.53 5.60
CA GLU A 160 -5.56 -1.69 6.07
C GLU A 160 -6.01 -0.80 7.22
N LEU A 161 -5.12 -0.57 8.18
CA LEU A 161 -5.26 0.39 9.26
C LEU A 161 -4.23 1.50 9.06
N VAL A 162 -4.66 2.76 9.11
CA VAL A 162 -3.78 3.94 9.07
C VAL A 162 -4.14 4.88 10.20
N SER A 163 -3.13 5.36 10.91
CA SER A 163 -3.30 6.37 11.96
C SER A 163 -2.40 7.58 11.70
N ILE A 164 -2.97 8.77 11.84
CA ILE A 164 -2.25 10.06 11.85
C ILE A 164 -2.36 10.61 13.26
N VAL A 165 -1.22 10.85 13.91
CA VAL A 165 -1.18 11.18 15.34
C VAL A 165 -0.17 12.27 15.65
N ALA A 166 -0.33 12.93 16.79
CA ALA A 166 0.70 13.79 17.34
C ALA A 166 1.93 12.94 17.76
N PRO A 167 3.17 13.44 17.59
CA PRO A 167 4.41 12.68 17.82
C PRO A 167 4.48 11.96 19.17
N GLU A 168 4.00 12.59 20.24
CA GLU A 168 4.00 12.08 21.61
C GLU A 168 3.08 10.87 21.82
N HIS A 169 2.04 10.71 21.00
CA HIS A 169 1.11 9.57 21.05
C HIS A 169 1.51 8.41 20.12
N SER A 170 2.55 8.61 19.31
CA SER A 170 2.94 7.70 18.23
C SER A 170 3.32 6.30 18.71
N HIS A 171 4.04 6.18 19.83
CA HIS A 171 4.39 4.85 20.36
C HIS A 171 3.16 4.11 20.89
N GLN A 172 2.30 4.80 21.65
CA GLN A 172 1.07 4.21 22.19
C GLN A 172 0.12 3.77 21.08
N GLU A 173 -0.02 4.58 20.02
CA GLU A 173 -0.85 4.21 18.87
C GLU A 173 -0.30 2.99 18.12
N HIS A 174 1.03 2.80 18.08
CA HIS A 174 1.64 1.61 17.46
C HIS A 174 1.28 0.32 18.20
N GLU A 175 1.39 0.34 19.53
CA GLU A 175 0.99 -0.79 20.38
C GLU A 175 -0.51 -1.07 20.24
N ARG A 176 -1.35 -0.02 20.25
CA ARG A 176 -2.81 -0.15 20.04
C ARG A 176 -3.15 -0.73 18.68
N MET A 177 -2.52 -0.24 17.61
CA MET A 177 -2.74 -0.71 16.25
C MET A 177 -2.35 -2.19 16.09
N THR A 178 -1.23 -2.59 16.67
CA THR A 178 -0.78 -4.00 16.68
C THR A 178 -1.80 -4.87 17.40
N ALA A 179 -2.28 -4.43 18.57
CA ALA A 179 -3.33 -5.14 19.31
C ALA A 179 -4.64 -5.25 18.53
N CYS A 180 -4.99 -4.25 17.70
CA CYS A 180 -6.17 -4.33 16.83
C CYS A 180 -6.03 -5.45 15.78
N ALA A 181 -4.84 -5.60 15.19
CA ALA A 181 -4.56 -6.68 14.24
C ALA A 181 -4.52 -8.06 14.93
N GLU A 182 -3.98 -8.13 16.16
CA GLU A 182 -4.01 -9.34 16.98
C GLU A 182 -5.44 -9.76 17.38
N ASP A 183 -6.35 -8.83 17.64
CA ASP A 183 -7.74 -9.14 18.04
C ASP A 183 -8.48 -9.93 16.94
N ILE A 184 -8.18 -9.66 15.67
CA ILE A 184 -8.68 -10.48 14.55
C ILE A 184 -8.22 -11.93 14.68
N LEU A 185 -6.92 -12.15 14.90
CA LEU A 185 -6.37 -13.51 15.04
C LEU A 185 -6.91 -14.24 16.27
N LYS A 186 -7.05 -13.52 17.40
CA LYS A 186 -7.63 -14.06 18.65
C LYS A 186 -9.08 -14.51 18.46
N ARG A 187 -9.92 -13.68 17.83
CA ARG A 187 -11.33 -14.01 17.57
C ARG A 187 -11.52 -15.11 16.53
N LEU A 188 -10.58 -15.24 15.60
CA LEU A 188 -10.51 -16.35 14.66
C LEU A 188 -9.82 -17.58 15.27
N GLU A 189 -9.41 -17.54 16.54
CA GLU A 189 -8.69 -18.60 17.26
C GLU A 189 -7.49 -19.17 16.47
N LEU A 190 -6.81 -18.32 15.70
CA LEU A 190 -5.64 -18.70 14.91
C LEU A 190 -4.36 -18.52 15.74
N PRO A 191 -3.54 -19.56 15.94
CA PRO A 191 -2.27 -19.42 16.64
C PRO A 191 -1.33 -18.48 15.89
N TYR A 192 -0.72 -17.54 16.60
CA TYR A 192 0.20 -16.57 16.02
C TYR A 192 1.32 -16.19 16.99
N ARG A 193 2.34 -15.49 16.47
CA ARG A 193 3.38 -14.83 17.26
C ARG A 193 3.56 -13.38 16.81
N VAL A 194 4.06 -12.54 17.72
CA VAL A 194 4.42 -11.14 17.45
C VAL A 194 5.94 -11.03 17.40
N MET A 195 6.46 -10.49 16.31
CA MET A 195 7.89 -10.33 16.07
C MET A 195 8.25 -8.85 16.00
N LEU A 196 9.07 -8.37 16.92
CA LEU A 196 9.73 -7.06 16.75
C LEU A 196 10.88 -7.22 15.75
N LEU A 197 10.78 -6.55 14.60
CA LEU A 197 11.79 -6.68 13.56
C LEU A 197 13.13 -6.06 13.97
N CYS A 198 14.22 -6.68 13.53
CA CYS A 198 15.55 -6.10 13.68
C CYS A 198 15.77 -5.00 12.64
N ALA A 199 16.76 -4.12 12.87
CA ALA A 199 16.96 -2.95 12.03
C ALA A 199 17.18 -3.28 10.53
N GLY A 200 17.82 -4.42 10.24
CA GLY A 200 18.12 -4.84 8.86
C GLY A 200 16.93 -5.41 8.08
N ASP A 201 15.82 -5.70 8.77
CA ASP A 201 14.63 -6.33 8.19
C ASP A 201 13.41 -5.39 8.16
N MET A 202 13.57 -4.13 8.61
CA MET A 202 12.49 -3.15 8.60
C MET A 202 12.23 -2.58 7.21
N GLY A 203 10.96 -2.28 6.94
CA GLY A 203 10.54 -1.56 5.75
C GLY A 203 11.14 -0.15 5.66
N PHE A 204 11.31 0.36 4.45
CA PHE A 204 12.07 1.59 4.17
C PHE A 204 11.60 2.84 4.94
N ALA A 205 10.28 3.00 5.13
CA ALA A 205 9.71 4.14 5.82
C ALA A 205 9.56 3.93 7.35
N ALA A 206 9.79 2.72 7.85
CA ALA A 206 9.50 2.36 9.22
C ALA A 206 10.65 2.74 10.17
N ARG A 207 10.30 3.31 11.32
CA ARG A 207 11.19 3.48 12.48
C ARG A 207 11.14 2.27 13.42
N ARG A 208 10.00 1.57 13.45
CA ARG A 208 9.77 0.35 14.23
C ARG A 208 8.62 -0.43 13.58
N THR A 209 8.77 -1.76 13.52
CA THR A 209 7.76 -2.65 12.95
C THR A 209 7.54 -3.86 13.84
N TYR A 210 6.28 -4.24 14.00
CA TYR A 210 5.87 -5.55 14.51
C TYR A 210 5.24 -6.37 13.40
N ASP A 211 5.75 -7.57 13.19
CA ASP A 211 5.10 -8.55 12.32
C ASP A 211 4.26 -9.50 13.15
N LEU A 212 3.03 -9.74 12.70
CA LEU A 212 2.22 -10.85 13.16
C LEU A 212 2.43 -12.00 12.20
N GLU A 213 2.80 -13.16 12.73
CA GLU A 213 2.96 -14.36 11.93
C GLU A 213 2.00 -15.45 12.42
N VAL A 214 1.20 -16.00 11.51
CA VAL A 214 0.18 -17.01 11.78
C VAL A 214 0.71 -18.41 11.49
N TRP A 215 0.29 -19.40 12.28
CA TRP A 215 0.68 -20.79 12.10
C TRP A 215 0.05 -21.40 10.84
N LEU A 216 0.87 -22.02 9.99
CA LEU A 216 0.44 -22.81 8.84
C LEU A 216 0.83 -24.29 9.03
N PRO A 217 -0.12 -25.18 9.38
CA PRO A 217 0.14 -26.60 9.61
C PRO A 217 0.89 -27.30 8.48
N SER A 218 0.53 -27.02 7.22
CA SER A 218 1.15 -27.69 6.07
C SER A 218 2.63 -27.35 5.87
N GLN A 219 3.07 -26.22 6.43
CA GLN A 219 4.45 -25.75 6.36
C GLN A 219 5.23 -25.97 7.65
N GLY A 220 4.55 -26.36 8.74
CA GLY A 220 5.18 -26.53 10.05
C GLY A 220 5.85 -25.27 10.58
N THR A 221 5.37 -24.08 10.20
CA THR A 221 5.97 -22.80 10.60
C THR A 221 4.93 -21.68 10.70
N TYR A 222 5.32 -20.60 11.38
CA TYR A 222 4.62 -19.33 11.31
C TYR A 222 4.99 -18.58 10.03
N ARG A 223 4.01 -17.89 9.43
CA ARG A 223 4.16 -17.04 8.24
C ARG A 223 3.52 -15.68 8.48
N GLU A 224 4.19 -14.61 8.05
CA GLU A 224 3.69 -13.23 8.15
C GLU A 224 2.27 -13.08 7.58
N ILE A 225 1.38 -12.47 8.37
CA ILE A 225 -0.02 -12.16 8.01
C ILE A 225 -0.34 -10.66 8.18
N SER A 226 0.46 -9.95 8.97
CA SER A 226 0.40 -8.50 9.15
C SER A 226 1.78 -7.94 9.46
N SER A 227 2.01 -6.72 9.00
CA SER A 227 3.11 -5.84 9.43
C SER A 227 2.48 -4.53 9.92
N CYS A 228 2.76 -4.16 11.16
CA CYS A 228 2.33 -2.91 11.80
C CYS A 228 3.56 -2.02 12.03
N SER A 229 3.60 -0.85 11.40
CA SER A 229 4.76 0.04 11.38
C SER A 229 4.44 1.43 11.92
N ASN A 230 5.39 1.97 12.69
CA ASN A 230 5.46 3.38 13.03
C ASN A 230 6.51 4.05 12.14
N CYS A 231 6.09 4.98 11.30
CA CYS A 231 6.97 5.68 10.36
C CYS A 231 7.54 7.00 10.90
N GLY A 232 7.17 7.38 12.12
CA GLY A 232 7.49 8.70 12.67
C GLY A 232 7.01 9.81 11.73
N ASP A 233 7.84 10.83 11.56
CA ASP A 233 7.56 11.95 10.65
C ASP A 233 8.08 11.73 9.21
N PHE A 234 8.59 10.54 8.86
CA PHE A 234 9.22 10.28 7.56
C PHE A 234 8.27 10.57 6.39
N GLN A 235 7.07 9.98 6.43
CA GLN A 235 6.06 10.19 5.41
C GLN A 235 5.46 11.59 5.53
N ALA A 236 5.21 12.07 6.75
CA ALA A 236 4.69 13.42 7.00
C ALA A 236 5.56 14.52 6.37
N ARG A 237 6.89 14.39 6.43
CA ARG A 237 7.84 15.31 5.77
C ARG A 237 7.72 15.30 4.25
N ARG A 238 7.60 14.11 3.64
CA ARG A 238 7.42 13.93 2.18
C ARG A 238 6.07 14.43 1.68
N MET A 239 5.04 14.31 2.51
CA MET A 239 3.68 14.76 2.23
C MET A 239 3.43 16.20 2.65
N ASN A 240 4.38 16.82 3.36
CA ASN A 240 4.20 18.10 3.99
C ASN A 240 2.96 18.17 4.93
N ALA A 241 2.64 17.08 5.61
CA ALA A 241 1.49 16.94 6.50
C ALA A 241 1.86 17.37 7.93
N ARG A 242 1.14 18.35 8.47
CA ARG A 242 1.48 18.99 9.75
C ARG A 242 0.23 19.11 10.62
N TYR A 243 0.44 19.43 11.89
CA TYR A 243 -0.62 19.88 12.77
C TYR A 243 -0.18 21.09 13.57
N ARG A 244 -1.14 21.85 14.08
CA ARG A 244 -0.95 22.94 15.02
C ARG A 244 -1.28 22.43 16.42
N ASP A 245 -0.31 22.47 17.33
CA ASP A 245 -0.51 22.13 18.74
C ASP A 245 -1.25 23.25 19.51
N LYS A 246 -1.63 22.96 20.75
CA LYS A 246 -2.31 23.87 21.68
C LYS A 246 -1.56 25.19 21.93
N ASP A 247 -0.24 25.20 21.74
CA ASP A 247 0.61 26.38 21.90
C ASP A 247 0.73 27.17 20.58
N GLY A 248 0.04 26.73 19.52
CA GLY A 248 -0.02 27.37 18.22
C GLY A 248 1.16 27.01 17.30
N LYS A 249 2.07 26.13 17.75
CA LYS A 249 3.25 25.72 16.99
C LYS A 249 2.87 24.67 15.95
N VAL A 250 3.37 24.86 14.74
CA VAL A 250 3.15 23.94 13.62
C VAL A 250 4.29 22.94 13.57
N GLN A 251 3.98 21.64 13.60
CA GLN A 251 4.96 20.56 13.49
C GLN A 251 4.41 19.36 12.71
N PHE A 252 5.29 18.48 12.26
CA PHE A 252 4.89 17.31 11.49
C PHE A 252 4.13 16.31 12.38
N VAL A 253 3.09 15.71 11.82
CA VAL A 253 2.41 14.56 12.42
C VAL A 253 3.31 13.32 12.34
N HIS A 254 2.98 12.29 13.12
CA HIS A 254 3.47 10.94 12.89
C HIS A 254 2.45 10.10 12.14
N THR A 255 2.93 9.20 11.28
CA THR A 255 2.09 8.28 10.51
C THR A 255 2.38 6.84 10.93
N LEU A 256 1.31 6.05 11.02
CA LEU A 256 1.37 4.61 11.30
C LEU A 256 0.48 3.86 10.33
N ASN A 257 0.88 2.63 10.00
CA ASN A 257 0.09 1.74 9.18
C ASN A 257 0.20 0.30 9.68
N GLY A 258 -0.83 -0.51 9.42
CA GLY A 258 -0.87 -1.90 9.84
C GLY A 258 -1.87 -2.70 9.05
N SER A 259 -1.58 -3.97 8.78
CA SER A 259 -2.57 -4.85 8.16
C SER A 259 -3.53 -5.40 9.22
N GLY A 260 -4.82 -5.35 9.00
CA GLY A 260 -5.85 -5.88 9.90
C GLY A 260 -6.85 -6.83 9.22
N LEU A 261 -6.49 -7.75 8.31
CA LEU A 261 -5.21 -8.36 7.96
C LEU A 261 -5.12 -8.49 6.43
N ALA A 262 -4.07 -9.14 5.91
CA ALA A 262 -4.06 -9.65 4.54
C ALA A 262 -5.11 -10.77 4.38
N ILE A 263 -6.19 -10.51 3.63
CA ILE A 263 -7.36 -11.40 3.56
C ILE A 263 -7.00 -12.75 2.95
N GLY A 264 -6.20 -12.77 1.88
CA GLY A 264 -5.79 -14.02 1.22
C GLY A 264 -4.99 -14.93 2.15
N ARG A 265 -4.02 -14.38 2.88
CA ARG A 265 -3.23 -15.14 3.86
C ARG A 265 -4.07 -15.60 5.05
N THR A 266 -5.02 -14.77 5.50
CA THR A 266 -5.98 -15.15 6.55
C THR A 266 -6.85 -16.33 6.09
N LEU A 267 -7.32 -16.31 4.85
CA LEU A 267 -8.09 -17.42 4.29
C LEU A 267 -7.28 -18.72 4.27
N VAL A 268 -6.01 -18.67 3.84
CA VAL A 268 -5.11 -19.84 3.90
C VAL A 268 -4.99 -20.37 5.34
N ALA A 269 -4.77 -19.49 6.31
CA ALA A 269 -4.65 -19.88 7.71
C ALA A 269 -5.95 -20.52 8.24
N ILE A 270 -7.12 -19.98 7.90
CA ILE A 270 -8.42 -20.58 8.28
C ILE A 270 -8.55 -21.98 7.65
N LEU A 271 -8.36 -22.09 6.33
CA LEU A 271 -8.51 -23.36 5.62
C LEU A 271 -7.58 -24.45 6.19
N GLU A 272 -6.34 -24.11 6.54
CA GLU A 272 -5.41 -25.11 7.07
C GLU A 272 -5.67 -25.47 8.53
N ASN A 273 -6.00 -24.50 9.38
CA ASN A 273 -6.19 -24.75 10.82
C ASN A 273 -7.57 -25.31 11.18
N TYR A 274 -8.57 -25.13 10.31
CA TYR A 274 -9.95 -25.59 10.53
C TYR A 274 -10.36 -26.77 9.64
N GLN A 275 -9.41 -27.42 8.95
CA GLN A 275 -9.71 -28.61 8.15
C GLN A 275 -10.11 -29.81 9.03
N ASN A 276 -11.09 -30.56 8.55
CA ASN A 276 -11.54 -31.82 9.14
C ASN A 276 -10.98 -33.02 8.36
N ALA A 277 -11.05 -34.22 8.95
CA ALA A 277 -10.46 -35.43 8.36
C ALA A 277 -11.09 -35.86 7.03
N ASP A 278 -12.35 -35.48 6.77
CA ASP A 278 -13.09 -35.73 5.54
C ASP A 278 -12.87 -34.66 4.46
N GLY A 279 -12.08 -33.61 4.77
CA GLY A 279 -11.78 -32.50 3.89
C GLY A 279 -12.80 -31.35 3.94
N SER A 280 -13.81 -31.40 4.81
CA SER A 280 -14.62 -30.23 5.13
C SER A 280 -13.84 -29.22 5.97
N ILE A 281 -14.31 -27.97 6.02
CA ILE A 281 -13.70 -26.90 6.82
C ILE A 281 -14.71 -26.39 7.82
N THR A 282 -14.36 -26.46 9.11
CA THR A 282 -15.14 -25.84 10.18
C THR A 282 -15.07 -24.31 10.05
N VAL A 283 -16.21 -23.62 10.09
CA VAL A 283 -16.24 -22.15 10.03
C VAL A 283 -15.87 -21.59 11.42
N PRO A 284 -14.87 -20.69 11.53
CA PRO A 284 -14.57 -20.03 12.80
C PRO A 284 -15.83 -19.34 13.35
N LYS A 285 -16.08 -19.47 14.66
CA LYS A 285 -17.30 -18.95 15.31
C LYS A 285 -17.56 -17.47 15.02
N ALA A 286 -16.49 -16.66 14.98
CA ALA A 286 -16.58 -15.24 14.66
C ALA A 286 -17.10 -14.94 13.24
N LEU A 287 -16.99 -15.89 12.31
CA LEU A 287 -17.42 -15.75 10.92
C LEU A 287 -18.83 -16.32 10.66
N VAL A 288 -19.36 -17.19 11.53
CA VAL A 288 -20.70 -17.80 11.38
C VAL A 288 -21.81 -16.75 11.11
N PRO A 289 -21.87 -15.60 11.82
CA PRO A 289 -22.88 -14.57 11.53
C PRO A 289 -22.75 -13.95 10.13
N TYR A 290 -21.54 -13.92 9.57
CA TYR A 290 -21.24 -13.38 8.24
C TYR A 290 -21.47 -14.41 7.12
N MET A 291 -21.72 -15.66 7.48
CA MET A 291 -21.95 -16.79 6.56
C MET A 291 -23.40 -17.31 6.61
N GLY A 292 -24.34 -16.49 7.09
CA GLY A 292 -25.76 -16.87 7.17
C GLY A 292 -26.04 -18.01 8.15
N GLY A 293 -25.22 -18.15 9.19
CA GLY A 293 -25.33 -19.24 10.16
C GLY A 293 -24.66 -20.55 9.74
N MET A 294 -23.94 -20.57 8.62
CA MET A 294 -23.15 -21.73 8.20
C MET A 294 -22.01 -22.00 9.20
N GLU A 295 -21.93 -23.23 9.70
CA GLU A 295 -20.89 -23.68 10.65
C GLU A 295 -19.82 -24.56 10.00
N GLU A 296 -20.08 -25.06 8.78
CA GLU A 296 -19.18 -25.97 8.07
C GLU A 296 -19.27 -25.74 6.55
N ILE A 297 -18.11 -25.78 5.87
CA ILE A 297 -18.00 -25.78 4.41
C ILE A 297 -17.65 -27.19 3.97
N ALA A 298 -18.60 -27.88 3.35
CA ALA A 298 -18.43 -29.21 2.76
C ALA A 298 -18.55 -29.16 1.23
N ARG A 299 -18.09 -30.22 0.55
CA ARG A 299 -18.17 -30.37 -0.91
C ARG A 299 -19.58 -30.69 -1.39
#